data_AF-W4QCL1-F1
#
_entry.id   AF-W4QCL1-F1
#
_cell.length_a   1.000
_cell.length_b   1.000
_cell.length_c   1.000
_cell.angle_alpha   90.00
_cell.angle_beta   90.00
_cell.angle_gamma   90.00
#
_symmetry.space_group_name_H-M   'P 1'
#
loop_
_entity.id
_entity.type
_entity.pdbx_description
1 polymer ?
#
loop_
_entity_poly.entity_id
_entity_poly.type
_entity_poly.pdbx_seq_one_letter_code
_entity_poly.pdbx_strand_id
1 'polypeptide(L)' 'MRSHGLIGRSYAGKVKQVITGSVGFDDWEWGVTLFADDVLQFKKLVYEMRFDEVSARYGEFGTFYVGNRLDVERLHTFMN' A
#
# COMPACT_ATOMS: atom_id res chain seq x y z
N MET A 1 -9.25 -10.89 9.63
CA MET A 1 -8.61 -11.15 8.32
C MET A 1 -9.57 -11.44 7.16
N ARG A 2 -10.61 -12.28 7.31
CA ARG A 2 -11.53 -12.60 6.19
C ARG A 2 -12.24 -11.38 5.58
N SER A 3 -12.79 -10.50 6.42
CA SER A 3 -13.43 -9.23 6.02
C SER A 3 -12.44 -8.30 5.32
N HIS A 4 -11.26 -8.11 5.92
CA HIS A 4 -10.16 -7.33 5.34
C HIS A 4 -9.82 -7.79 3.91
N GLY A 5 -9.67 -9.11 3.71
CA GLY A 5 -9.42 -9.69 2.40
C GLY A 5 -10.59 -9.57 1.40
N LEU A 6 -11.84 -9.43 1.87
CA LEU A 6 -12.99 -9.15 1.00
C LEU A 6 -12.90 -7.73 0.43
N ILE A 7 -12.55 -6.75 1.25
CA ILE A 7 -12.29 -5.38 0.79
C ILE A 7 -11.12 -5.39 -0.20
N GLY A 8 -10.00 -6.03 0.12
CA GLY A 8 -8.86 -6.10 -0.81
C GLY A 8 -9.21 -6.71 -2.18
N ARG A 9 -10.07 -7.75 -2.20
CA ARG A 9 -10.54 -8.36 -3.46
C ARG A 9 -11.42 -7.45 -4.30
N SER A 10 -12.16 -6.50 -3.71
CA SER A 10 -12.98 -5.55 -4.48
C SER A 10 -12.13 -4.56 -5.30
N TYR A 11 -10.84 -4.44 -4.98
CA TYR A 11 -9.85 -3.62 -5.69
C TYR A 11 -9.00 -4.43 -6.69
N ALA A 12 -9.32 -5.70 -6.94
CA ALA A 12 -8.67 -6.49 -7.97
C ALA A 12 -8.70 -5.79 -9.33
N GLY A 13 -7.56 -5.78 -10.02
CA GLY A 13 -7.37 -5.07 -11.28
C GLY A 13 -7.14 -3.55 -11.15
N LYS A 14 -7.29 -2.97 -9.96
CA LYS A 14 -7.02 -1.55 -9.69
C LYS A 14 -5.78 -1.36 -8.83
N VAL A 15 -5.63 -2.19 -7.79
CA VAL A 15 -4.48 -2.17 -6.88
C VAL A 15 -3.87 -3.56 -6.81
N LYS A 16 -2.55 -3.62 -6.92
CA LYS A 16 -1.75 -4.82 -6.59
C LYS A 16 -1.01 -4.55 -5.29
N GLN A 17 -1.11 -5.47 -4.34
CA GLN A 17 -0.43 -5.37 -3.06
C GLN A 17 0.72 -6.37 -2.97
N VAL A 18 1.81 -5.96 -2.35
CA VAL A 18 2.89 -6.83 -1.88
C VAL A 18 3.04 -6.57 -0.39
N ILE A 19 2.88 -7.63 0.40
CA ILE A 19 2.96 -7.57 1.87
C ILE A 19 4.20 -8.35 2.28
N THR A 20 5.11 -7.70 2.99
CA THR A 20 6.32 -8.31 3.56
C THR A 20 6.21 -8.34 5.08
N GLY A 21 6.72 -9.40 5.69
CA GLY A 21 6.89 -9.47 7.15
C GLY A 21 8.32 -9.07 7.51
N SER A 22 8.46 -8.21 8.52
CA SER A 22 9.75 -7.65 8.96
C SER A 22 10.01 -7.81 10.45
N VAL A 23 9.19 -8.60 11.16
CA VAL A 23 9.45 -8.97 12.56
C VAL A 23 10.85 -9.57 12.72
N GLY A 24 11.69 -8.93 13.54
CA GLY A 24 13.09 -9.31 13.74
C GLY A 24 14.08 -8.77 12.71
N PHE A 25 13.62 -7.95 11.76
CA PHE A 25 14.44 -7.35 10.70
C PHE A 25 14.37 -5.82 10.68
N ASP A 26 13.24 -5.22 11.04
CA ASP A 26 13.00 -3.77 11.00
C ASP A 26 12.08 -3.33 12.15
N ASP A 27 11.85 -2.02 12.29
CA ASP A 27 11.12 -1.41 13.41
C ASP A 27 9.60 -1.71 13.38
N TRP A 28 9.06 -2.04 12.20
CA TRP A 28 7.64 -2.35 12.00
C TRP A 28 7.43 -3.83 11.66
N GLU A 29 6.27 -4.39 12.03
CA GLU A 29 5.98 -5.82 11.83
C GLU A 29 5.75 -6.20 10.35
N TRP A 30 5.20 -5.28 9.56
CA TRP A 30 4.92 -5.48 8.13
C TRP A 30 5.31 -4.28 7.27
N GLY A 31 5.83 -4.58 6.09
CA GLY A 31 5.90 -3.65 4.96
C GLY A 31 4.71 -3.85 4.03
N VAL A 32 4.07 -2.74 3.62
CA VAL A 32 2.94 -2.76 2.67
C VAL A 32 3.30 -1.92 1.46
N THR A 33 3.41 -2.54 0.29
CA THR A 33 3.60 -1.85 -0.98
C THR A 33 2.36 -1.99 -1.85
N LEU A 34 1.82 -0.87 -2.33
CA LEU A 34 0.68 -0.82 -3.23
C LEU A 34 1.09 -0.27 -4.59
N PHE A 35 0.69 -0.95 -5.66
CA PHE A 35 0.89 -0.53 -7.04
C PHE A 35 -0.46 -0.29 -7.70
N ALA A 36 -0.61 0.86 -8.38
CA ALA A 36 -1.78 1.21 -9.16
C ALA A 36 -1.39 2.22 -10.24
N ASP A 37 -2.12 2.21 -11.36
CA ASP A 37 -1.96 3.22 -12.42
C ASP A 37 -2.65 4.55 -12.03
N ASP A 38 -3.61 4.52 -11.09
CA ASP A 38 -4.30 5.68 -10.53
C ASP A 38 -4.04 5.78 -9.02
N VAL A 39 -3.35 6.85 -8.62
CA VAL A 39 -2.98 7.12 -7.22
C VAL A 39 -4.20 7.26 -6.29
N LEU A 40 -5.36 7.66 -6.80
CA LEU A 40 -6.57 7.78 -6.00
C LEU A 40 -7.06 6.42 -5.49
N GLN A 41 -6.68 5.32 -6.14
CA GLN A 41 -7.02 3.97 -5.68
C GLN A 41 -6.34 3.65 -4.35
N PHE A 42 -5.14 4.17 -4.07
CA PHE A 42 -4.49 4.02 -2.76
C PHE A 42 -5.35 4.65 -1.66
N LYS A 43 -5.78 5.90 -1.88
CA LYS A 43 -6.62 6.62 -0.92
C LYS A 43 -7.94 5.88 -0.67
N LYS A 44 -8.60 5.40 -1.73
CA LYS A 44 -9.88 4.68 -1.62
C LYS A 44 -9.71 3.39 -0.83
N LEU A 45 -8.76 2.54 -1.23
CA LEU A 45 -8.50 1.25 -0.60
C LEU A 45 -8.14 1.39 0.88
N VAL A 46 -7.10 2.18 1.19
CA VAL A 46 -6.60 2.33 2.56
C VAL A 46 -7.66 2.95 3.46
N TYR A 47 -8.40 3.93 2.96
CA TYR A 47 -9.47 4.56 3.73
C TYR A 47 -10.63 3.61 4.00
N GLU A 48 -11.09 2.85 2.99
CA GLU A 48 -12.16 1.86 3.17
C GLU A 48 -11.75 0.75 4.14
N MET A 49 -10.53 0.21 3.99
CA MET A 49 -9.98 -0.78 4.93
C MET A 49 -9.89 -0.23 6.35
N ARG A 50 -9.66 1.07 6.55
CA ARG A 50 -9.59 1.66 7.91
C ARG A 50 -10.86 1.49 8.73
N PHE A 51 -12.01 1.27 8.09
CA PHE A 51 -13.28 1.00 8.77
C PHE A 51 -13.55 -0.49 9.01
N ASP A 52 -12.70 -1.37 8.50
CA ASP A 52 -12.73 -2.79 8.81
C ASP A 52 -12.14 -3.02 10.21
N GLU A 53 -12.75 -3.90 11.02
CA GLU A 53 -12.37 -4.07 12.44
C GLU A 53 -10.87 -4.34 12.63
N VAL A 54 -10.26 -5.09 11.73
CA VAL A 54 -8.83 -5.42 11.81
C VAL A 54 -7.99 -4.14 11.78
N SER A 55 -8.22 -3.28 10.80
CA SER A 55 -7.48 -2.01 10.69
C SER A 55 -7.92 -1.01 11.76
N ALA A 56 -9.22 -0.95 12.07
CA ALA A 56 -9.78 0.04 12.99
C ALA A 56 -9.31 -0.15 14.43
N ARG A 57 -9.18 -1.40 14.88
CA ARG A 57 -8.81 -1.74 16.26
C ARG A 57 -7.33 -2.06 16.45
N TYR A 58 -6.68 -2.63 15.43
CA TYR A 58 -5.33 -3.17 15.56
C TYR A 58 -4.33 -2.55 14.58
N GLY A 59 -4.77 -1.68 13.68
CA GLY A 59 -3.88 -1.04 12.71
C GLY A 59 -3.08 0.09 13.34
N GLU A 60 -1.78 -0.11 13.47
CA GLU A 60 -0.80 0.94 13.73
C GLU A 60 -0.02 1.23 12.44
N PHE A 61 0.13 2.50 12.08
CA PHE A 61 0.69 2.89 10.79
C PHE A 61 1.87 3.83 10.96
N GLY A 62 3.00 3.45 10.38
CA GLY A 62 4.12 4.35 10.16
C GLY A 62 3.83 5.39 9.07
N THR A 63 4.90 5.95 8.51
CA THR A 63 4.83 6.97 7.47
C THR A 63 4.35 6.39 6.14
N PHE A 64 3.55 7.18 5.41
CA PHE A 64 3.12 6.85 4.05
C PHE A 64 3.99 7.59 3.03
N TYR A 65 4.49 6.85 2.04
CA TYR A 65 5.24 7.38 0.90
C TYR A 65 4.48 7.08 -0.39
N VAL A 66 4.42 8.05 -1.30
CA VAL A 66 3.77 7.92 -2.62
C VAL A 66 4.74 8.44 -3.68
N GLY A 67 4.91 7.69 -4.76
CA GLY A 67 5.83 8.04 -5.83
C GLY A 67 5.31 7.63 -7.20
N ASN A 68 5.83 8.28 -8.24
CA ASN A 68 5.58 7.94 -9.63
C ASN A 68 6.66 6.98 -10.14
N ARG A 69 6.31 6.13 -11.10
CA ARG A 69 7.28 5.25 -11.77
C ARG A 69 8.28 6.10 -12.57
N LEU A 70 9.57 5.95 -12.25
CA LEU A 70 10.66 6.56 -12.99
C LEU A 70 11.38 5.48 -13.80
N ASP A 71 11.22 5.54 -15.11
CA ASP A 71 11.96 4.68 -16.05
C ASP A 71 13.44 5.11 -16.11
N VAL A 72 14.34 4.15 -16.30
CA VAL A 72 15.80 4.37 -16.30
C VAL A 72 16.19 5.40 -17.37
N GLU A 73 15.54 5.35 -18.53
CA GLU A 73 15.76 6.28 -19.65
C GLU A 73 15.39 7.73 -19.29
N ARG A 74 14.48 7.93 -18.33
CA ARG A 74 14.03 9.25 -17.86
C ARG A 74 14.87 9.78 -16.70
N LEU A 75 15.73 8.96 -16.11
CA LEU A 75 16.52 9.32 -14.94
C LEU A 75 17.42 10.54 -15.21
N HIS A 76 18.11 10.55 -16.35
CA HIS A 76 18.99 11.66 -16.72
C HIS A 76 18.25 13.00 -16.76
N THR A 77 17.03 13.03 -17.32
CA THR A 77 16.22 14.26 -17.36
C THR A 77 15.71 14.67 -15.99
N PHE A 78 15.43 13.72 -15.09
CA PHE A 78 14.96 14.02 -13.74
C PHE A 78 16.05 14.64 -12.84
N MET A 79 17.33 14.32 -13.11
CA MET A 79 18.46 14.74 -12.26
C MET A 79 19.16 16.03 -12.72
N ASN A 80 18.78 16.59 -13.87
CA ASN A 80 19.31 17.86 -14.39
C ASN A 80 18.37 19.02 -14.09
#